data_AF-A0A0Q8DEP8-F1
#
_entry.id   AF-A0A0Q8DEP8-F1
#
_cell.length_a   1.000
_cell.length_b   1.000
_cell.length_c   1.000
_cell.angle_alpha   90.00
_cell.angle_beta   90.00
_cell.angle_gamma   90.00
#
_symmetry.space_group_name_H-M   'P 1'
#
loop_
_entity.id
_entity.type
_entity.pdbx_description
1 polymer ?
#
loop_
_entity_poly.entity_id
_entity_poly.type
_entity_poly.pdbx_seq_one_letter_code
_entity_poly.pdbx_strand_id
1 'polypeptide(L)'
;MPDAQGALRLKLGDAVITLSSEGCSGQGRMVCQGPSLQIKAPDLAEPQTLTPAQVVVALPPQSGATGYRGPLDTGFADGWHSFALSDLNADGHEDLMVWTGLDGTYGDPSYTYYLYDAGTRRLVENRALAELVRGQSVSRIAVGRLYVWSRSGACERGEQTIDARAGMPKVVERKQYNTCTKNAP
;
A
#
# COMPACT_ATOMS: atom_id res chain seq x y z
N MET A 1 6.44 -11.40 11.88
CA MET A 1 7.71 -10.67 12.03
C MET A 1 8.78 -11.41 11.24
N PRO A 2 9.60 -10.72 10.44
CA PRO A 2 10.81 -11.29 9.86
C PRO A 2 11.71 -11.94 10.92
N ASP A 3 12.35 -13.04 10.57
CA ASP A 3 13.34 -13.71 11.40
C ASP A 3 14.66 -12.93 11.45
N ALA A 4 15.65 -13.48 12.17
CA ALA A 4 16.96 -12.85 12.33
C ALA A 4 17.75 -12.71 11.00
N GLN A 5 17.35 -13.44 9.96
CA GLN A 5 17.92 -13.40 8.62
C GLN A 5 17.11 -12.48 7.69
N GLY A 6 16.12 -11.76 8.23
CA GLY A 6 15.28 -10.85 7.45
C GLY A 6 14.31 -11.57 6.52
N ALA A 7 13.99 -12.84 6.80
CA ALA A 7 13.03 -13.62 6.03
C ALA A 7 11.66 -13.68 6.72
N LEU A 8 10.59 -13.66 5.93
CA LEU A 8 9.21 -13.73 6.40
C LEU A 8 8.40 -14.55 5.41
N ARG A 9 7.57 -15.48 5.91
CA ARG A 9 6.56 -16.17 5.10
C ARG A 9 5.18 -15.82 5.64
N LEU A 10 4.34 -15.29 4.76
CA LEU A 10 2.98 -14.88 5.06
C LEU A 10 2.01 -15.66 4.17
N LYS A 11 0.98 -16.25 4.80
CA LYS A 11 -0.13 -16.92 4.09
C LYS A 11 -1.40 -16.08 4.26
N LEU A 12 -2.02 -15.72 3.14
CA LEU A 12 -3.25 -14.92 3.08
C LEU A 12 -4.29 -15.72 2.30
N GLY A 13 -5.03 -16.60 2.98
CA GLY A 13 -5.88 -17.59 2.31
C GLY A 13 -5.05 -18.60 1.52
N ASP A 14 -5.26 -18.68 0.21
CA ASP A 14 -4.48 -19.50 -0.73
C ASP A 14 -3.25 -18.80 -1.33
N ALA A 15 -3.11 -17.49 -1.11
CA ALA A 15 -1.94 -16.74 -1.52
C ALA A 15 -0.81 -16.87 -0.49
N VAL A 16 0.43 -16.89 -0.98
CA VAL A 16 1.65 -16.95 -0.16
C VAL A 16 2.61 -15.87 -0.62
N ILE A 17 3.05 -15.05 0.32
CA ILE A 17 4.09 -14.04 0.13
C ILE A 17 5.30 -14.46 0.96
N THR A 18 6.46 -14.56 0.32
CA THR A 18 7.74 -14.84 0.98
C THR A 18 8.66 -13.65 0.74
N LEU A 19 9.10 -13.02 1.83
CA LEU A 19 10.11 -11.98 1.85
C LEU A 19 11.45 -12.61 2.23
N SER A 20 12.49 -12.27 1.51
CA SER A 20 13.89 -12.35 1.95
C SER A 20 14.53 -10.98 1.82
N SER A 21 15.45 -10.61 2.70
CA SER A 21 16.13 -9.32 2.66
C SER A 21 17.58 -9.46 3.10
N GLU A 22 18.35 -8.38 2.97
CA GLU A 22 19.73 -8.29 3.49
C GLU A 22 19.76 -8.02 5.00
N GLY A 23 18.59 -7.77 5.59
CA GLY A 23 18.42 -7.47 7.00
C GLY A 23 17.27 -6.49 7.23
N CYS A 24 16.65 -6.59 8.41
CA CYS A 24 15.58 -5.70 8.84
C CYS A 24 15.96 -5.01 10.14
N SER A 25 15.64 -3.72 10.29
CA SER A 25 15.89 -2.97 11.53
C SER A 25 14.77 -1.98 11.83
N GLY A 26 14.60 -1.63 13.11
CA GLY A 26 13.61 -0.64 13.57
C GLY A 26 12.92 -1.03 14.87
N GLN A 27 12.17 -0.09 15.44
CA GLN A 27 11.33 -0.29 16.63
C GLN A 27 9.87 0.02 16.27
N GLY A 28 8.92 -0.84 16.66
CA GLY A 28 7.50 -0.74 16.31
C GLY A 28 7.14 -1.10 14.87
N ARG A 29 8.07 -0.91 13.92
CA ARG A 29 8.05 -1.38 12.53
C ARG A 29 9.48 -1.70 12.11
N MET A 30 9.66 -2.69 11.23
CA MET A 30 10.98 -3.04 10.72
C MET A 30 11.11 -2.65 9.26
N VAL A 31 12.17 -1.93 8.91
CA VAL A 31 12.52 -1.61 7.53
C VAL A 31 13.52 -2.65 7.03
N CYS A 32 13.15 -3.38 6.00
CA CYS A 32 13.96 -4.41 5.37
C CYS A 32 14.57 -3.89 4.05
N GLN A 33 15.89 -3.98 3.94
CA GLN A 33 16.67 -3.48 2.80
C GLN A 33 16.99 -4.61 1.81
N GLY A 34 17.13 -4.27 0.53
CA GLY A 34 17.31 -5.26 -0.55
C GLY A 34 16.26 -6.38 -0.57
N PRO A 35 14.95 -6.07 -0.43
CA PRO A 35 13.94 -7.11 -0.32
C PRO A 35 13.69 -7.80 -1.66
N SER A 36 13.58 -9.12 -1.61
CA SER A 36 13.04 -9.96 -2.68
C SER A 36 11.72 -10.55 -2.18
N LEU A 37 10.63 -10.20 -2.85
CA LEU A 37 9.28 -10.64 -2.52
C LEU A 37 8.81 -11.66 -3.55
N GLN A 38 8.78 -12.93 -3.17
CA GLN A 38 8.12 -13.95 -3.97
C GLN A 38 6.64 -14.01 -3.60
N ILE A 39 5.76 -13.90 -4.59
CA ILE A 39 4.32 -14.09 -4.42
C ILE A 39 3.83 -15.24 -5.29
N LYS A 40 2.99 -16.08 -4.69
CA LYS A 40 2.22 -17.14 -5.34
C LYS A 40 0.76 -16.94 -4.99
N ALA A 41 -0.10 -16.86 -6.00
CA ALA A 41 -1.55 -16.76 -5.84
C ALA A 41 -2.24 -17.48 -7.03
N PRO A 42 -3.50 -17.93 -6.89
CA PRO A 42 -4.17 -18.74 -7.92
C PRO A 42 -4.31 -18.05 -9.29
N ASP A 43 -4.53 -16.73 -9.29
CA ASP A 43 -4.80 -15.99 -10.52
C ASP A 43 -3.54 -15.68 -11.34
N LEU A 44 -2.37 -15.79 -10.71
CA LEU A 44 -1.07 -15.62 -11.37
C LEU A 44 -0.77 -16.83 -12.26
N ALA A 45 -0.13 -16.59 -13.41
CA ALA A 45 0.32 -17.68 -14.27
C ALA A 45 1.37 -18.57 -13.57
N GLU A 46 2.31 -17.95 -12.88
CA GLU A 46 3.43 -18.59 -12.17
C GLU A 46 3.79 -17.77 -10.92
N PRO A 47 4.50 -18.34 -9.92
CA PRO A 47 5.10 -17.54 -8.86
C PRO A 47 6.00 -16.44 -9.44
N GLN A 48 5.89 -15.23 -8.92
CA GLN A 48 6.67 -14.09 -9.39
C GLN A 48 7.49 -13.47 -8.26
N THR A 49 8.64 -12.93 -8.62
CA THR A 49 9.52 -12.17 -7.71
C THR A 49 9.39 -10.68 -8.01
N LEU A 50 9.12 -9.90 -6.98
CA LEU A 50 9.05 -8.45 -6.98
C LEU A 50 10.21 -7.91 -6.14
N THR A 51 10.84 -6.82 -6.59
CA THR A 51 12.02 -6.23 -5.95
C THR A 51 11.79 -4.74 -5.67
N PRO A 52 10.90 -4.40 -4.72
CA PRO A 52 10.78 -3.01 -4.27
C PRO A 52 12.10 -2.53 -3.64
N ALA A 53 12.33 -1.23 -3.62
CA ALA A 53 13.57 -0.67 -3.05
C ALA A 53 13.76 -1.03 -1.57
N GLN A 54 12.67 -1.06 -0.81
CA GLN A 54 12.62 -1.49 0.58
C GLN A 54 11.21 -1.98 0.93
N VAL A 55 11.06 -2.66 2.07
CA VAL A 55 9.77 -3.08 2.63
C VAL A 55 9.71 -2.67 4.09
N VAL A 56 8.58 -2.12 4.53
CA VAL A 56 8.31 -1.84 5.93
C VAL A 56 7.35 -2.90 6.46
N VAL A 57 7.81 -3.67 7.44
CA VAL A 57 7.03 -4.70 8.12
C VAL A 57 6.45 -4.18 9.43
N ALA A 58 5.13 -4.09 9.48
CA ALA A 58 4.36 -3.82 10.68
C ALA A 58 4.57 -4.95 11.69
N LEU A 59 4.78 -4.55 12.94
CA LEU A 59 4.89 -5.45 14.08
C LEU A 59 3.61 -5.33 14.92
N PRO A 60 2.69 -6.30 14.83
CA PRO A 60 1.52 -6.32 15.68
C PRO A 60 1.91 -6.38 17.18
N PRO A 61 1.16 -5.72 18.07
CA PRO A 61 0.00 -4.85 17.82
C PRO A 61 0.36 -3.37 17.55
N GLN A 62 1.64 -3.03 17.46
CA GLN A 62 2.13 -1.65 17.61
C GLN A 62 1.90 -0.76 16.38
N SER A 63 1.89 -1.34 15.18
CA SER A 63 1.84 -0.59 13.90
C SER A 63 0.83 -1.14 12.89
N GLY A 64 -0.01 -2.10 13.29
CA GLY A 64 -0.99 -2.77 12.45
C GLY A 64 -0.66 -4.24 12.18
N ALA A 65 -1.12 -4.76 11.04
CA ALA A 65 -0.97 -6.16 10.66
C ALA A 65 0.13 -6.35 9.61
N THR A 66 0.87 -7.46 9.71
CA THR A 66 1.86 -7.80 8.68
C THR A 66 1.19 -8.09 7.33
N GLY A 67 0.00 -8.68 7.32
CA GLY A 67 -0.71 -9.06 6.11
C GLY A 67 -2.20 -8.83 6.23
N TYR A 68 -2.83 -8.49 5.11
CA TYR A 68 -4.27 -8.32 4.97
C TYR A 68 -4.74 -8.84 3.62
N ARG A 69 -5.94 -9.42 3.58
CA ARG A 69 -6.62 -9.80 2.34
C ARG A 69 -8.11 -9.51 2.49
N GLY A 70 -8.66 -8.73 1.58
CA GLY A 70 -10.05 -8.28 1.65
C GLY A 70 -10.23 -6.84 1.14
N PRO A 71 -11.44 -6.29 1.27
CA PRO A 71 -11.74 -4.93 0.83
C PRO A 71 -11.15 -3.87 1.78
N LEU A 72 -10.60 -2.80 1.22
CA LEU A 72 -10.05 -1.66 1.97
C LEU A 72 -11.04 -0.47 2.04
N ASP A 73 -12.34 -0.74 1.94
CA ASP A 73 -13.39 0.26 1.81
C ASP A 73 -13.71 0.98 3.13
N THR A 74 -13.54 0.29 4.25
CA THR A 74 -13.63 0.87 5.61
C THR A 74 -12.34 1.56 6.05
N GLY A 75 -11.30 1.53 5.23
CA GLY A 75 -10.01 2.14 5.52
C GLY A 75 -9.17 1.36 6.52
N PHE A 76 -8.24 2.06 7.18
CA PHE A 76 -7.19 1.45 8.01
C PHE A 76 -7.36 1.72 9.52
N ALA A 77 -8.60 1.81 10.00
CA ALA A 77 -8.90 2.08 11.40
C ALA A 77 -8.32 1.01 12.35
N ASP A 78 -8.24 -0.24 11.89
CA ASP A 78 -7.67 -1.38 12.63
C ASP A 78 -6.14 -1.50 12.47
N GLY A 79 -5.51 -0.49 11.85
CA GLY A 79 -4.07 -0.39 11.64
C GLY A 79 -3.64 -0.62 10.20
N TRP A 80 -2.37 -0.34 9.94
CA TRP A 80 -1.82 -0.40 8.59
C TRP A 80 -1.36 -1.81 8.23
N HIS A 81 -1.23 -2.08 6.94
CA HIS A 81 -0.86 -3.39 6.42
C HIS A 81 0.44 -3.31 5.65
N SER A 82 1.40 -4.20 5.94
CA SER A 82 2.64 -4.25 5.14
C SER A 82 2.43 -4.87 3.78
N PHE A 83 1.57 -5.87 3.71
CA PHE A 83 1.15 -6.51 2.47
C PHE A 83 -0.37 -6.58 2.49
N ALA A 84 -1.03 -5.96 1.51
CA ALA A 84 -2.47 -6.05 1.34
C ALA A 84 -2.80 -6.62 -0.04
N LEU A 85 -3.55 -7.71 -0.06
CA LEU A 85 -4.19 -8.25 -1.26
C LEU A 85 -5.63 -7.74 -1.33
N SER A 86 -5.92 -6.94 -2.34
CA SER A 86 -7.23 -6.31 -2.54
C SER A 86 -7.36 -5.95 -4.02
N ASP A 87 -8.58 -5.95 -4.53
CA ASP A 87 -8.88 -5.36 -5.84
C ASP A 87 -8.86 -3.81 -5.69
N LEU A 88 -7.79 -3.17 -6.12
CA LEU A 88 -7.55 -1.73 -5.95
C LEU A 88 -8.12 -0.90 -7.11
N ASN A 89 -8.24 -1.50 -8.29
CA ASN A 89 -8.68 -0.85 -9.52
C ASN A 89 -10.11 -1.27 -9.96
N ALA A 90 -10.77 -2.12 -9.17
CA ALA A 90 -12.10 -2.69 -9.43
C ALA A 90 -12.21 -3.46 -10.76
N ASP A 91 -11.17 -4.19 -11.14
CA ASP A 91 -11.16 -5.04 -12.34
C ASP A 91 -11.60 -6.49 -12.09
N GLY A 92 -11.88 -6.84 -10.83
CA GLY A 92 -12.29 -8.18 -10.41
C GLY A 92 -11.14 -9.12 -10.06
N HIS A 93 -9.89 -8.66 -10.12
CA HIS A 93 -8.70 -9.40 -9.72
C HIS A 93 -8.01 -8.76 -8.52
N GLU A 94 -7.32 -9.58 -7.73
CA GLU A 94 -6.56 -9.06 -6.59
C GLU A 94 -5.24 -8.44 -7.04
N ASP A 95 -5.03 -7.20 -6.60
CA ASP A 95 -3.76 -6.49 -6.69
C ASP A 95 -2.95 -6.66 -5.41
N LEU A 96 -1.71 -6.18 -5.41
CA LEU A 96 -0.85 -6.15 -4.23
C LEU A 96 -0.42 -4.72 -3.90
N MET A 97 -0.70 -4.31 -2.67
CA MET A 97 -0.20 -3.08 -2.07
C MET A 97 0.88 -3.45 -1.05
N VAL A 98 2.09 -2.89 -1.21
CA VAL A 98 3.25 -3.16 -0.35
C VAL A 98 3.68 -1.89 0.34
N TRP A 99 3.78 -1.92 1.67
CA TRP A 99 4.31 -0.80 2.44
C TRP A 99 5.81 -0.68 2.19
N THR A 100 6.22 0.36 1.46
CA THR A 100 7.60 0.54 1.00
C THR A 100 8.24 1.83 1.49
N GLY A 101 7.54 2.71 2.19
CA GLY A 101 8.16 3.91 2.75
C GLY A 101 7.31 4.59 3.82
N LEU A 102 7.77 5.76 4.25
CA LEU A 102 7.18 6.53 5.34
C LEU A 102 6.88 7.96 4.89
N ASP A 103 6.64 8.14 3.60
CA ASP A 103 6.48 9.46 2.97
C ASP A 103 5.01 9.90 2.93
N GLY A 104 4.14 9.19 3.65
CA GLY A 104 2.79 9.65 3.94
C GLY A 104 2.80 10.81 4.93
N THR A 105 1.62 11.36 5.19
CA THR A 105 1.45 12.50 6.09
C THR A 105 1.93 12.16 7.51
N TYR A 106 2.81 12.97 8.09
CA TYR A 106 3.44 12.73 9.41
C TYR A 106 4.15 11.37 9.58
N GLY A 107 4.73 10.81 8.51
CA GLY A 107 5.42 9.53 8.61
C GLY A 107 4.49 8.32 8.52
N ASP A 108 3.26 8.56 8.05
CA ASP A 108 2.34 7.55 7.56
C ASP A 108 2.95 6.75 6.40
N PRO A 109 2.39 5.58 6.04
CA PRO A 109 2.96 4.72 5.03
C PRO A 109 2.90 5.38 3.67
N SER A 110 3.96 5.19 2.92
CA SER A 110 3.91 5.21 1.47
C SER A 110 3.99 3.78 0.94
N TYR A 111 3.28 3.53 -0.16
CA TYR A 111 3.10 2.20 -0.71
C TYR A 111 3.55 2.13 -2.16
N THR A 112 4.06 0.95 -2.53
CA THR A 112 4.17 0.53 -3.93
C THR A 112 2.94 -0.30 -4.27
N TYR A 113 2.33 -0.01 -5.41
CA TYR A 113 1.12 -0.66 -5.90
C TYR A 113 1.49 -1.54 -7.08
N TYR A 114 1.14 -2.83 -7.03
CA TYR A 114 1.29 -3.75 -8.15
C TYR A 114 -0.10 -4.19 -8.58
N LEU A 115 -0.52 -3.78 -9.78
CA LEU A 115 -1.82 -4.13 -10.31
C LEU A 115 -1.75 -5.42 -11.12
N TYR A 116 -2.80 -6.22 -11.05
CA TYR A 116 -2.93 -7.41 -11.86
C TYR A 116 -3.12 -7.03 -13.33
N ASP A 117 -2.30 -7.63 -14.18
CA ASP A 117 -2.43 -7.54 -15.63
C ASP A 117 -3.05 -8.84 -16.14
N ALA A 118 -4.32 -8.80 -16.56
CA ALA A 118 -5.05 -9.98 -17.02
C ALA A 118 -4.47 -10.61 -18.30
N GLY A 119 -3.77 -9.82 -19.12
CA GLY A 119 -3.16 -10.32 -20.36
C GLY A 119 -1.98 -11.25 -20.10
N THR A 120 -1.13 -10.90 -19.13
CA THR A 120 0.07 -11.68 -18.76
C THR A 120 -0.15 -12.53 -17.50
N ARG A 121 -1.22 -12.27 -16.75
CA ARG A 121 -1.54 -12.87 -15.44
C ARG A 121 -0.39 -12.66 -14.44
N ARG A 122 0.10 -11.42 -14.35
CA ARG A 122 1.20 -11.00 -13.48
C ARG A 122 0.83 -9.73 -12.72
N LEU A 123 1.52 -9.46 -11.62
CA LEU A 123 1.42 -8.17 -10.95
C LEU A 123 2.47 -7.22 -11.51
N VAL A 124 2.05 -6.03 -11.94
CA VAL A 124 2.89 -5.01 -12.56
C VAL A 124 2.89 -3.75 -11.71
N GLU A 125 4.08 -3.24 -11.39
CA GLU A 125 4.22 -2.00 -10.61
C GLU A 125 3.53 -0.82 -11.32
N ASN A 126 2.58 -0.18 -10.63
CA ASN A 126 1.92 1.03 -11.10
C ASN A 126 2.57 2.27 -10.47
N ARG A 127 3.66 2.72 -11.10
CA ARG A 127 4.40 3.92 -10.67
C ARG A 127 3.59 5.21 -10.77
N ALA A 128 2.68 5.30 -11.74
CA ALA A 128 1.80 6.45 -11.89
C ALA A 128 0.86 6.58 -10.68
N LEU A 129 0.34 5.47 -10.18
CA LEU A 129 -0.48 5.46 -8.96
C LEU A 129 0.34 5.90 -7.74
N ALA A 130 1.55 5.33 -7.57
CA ALA A 130 2.45 5.70 -6.48
C ALA A 130 2.82 7.19 -6.51
N GLU A 131 3.07 7.76 -7.69
CA GLU A 131 3.32 9.19 -7.90
C GLU A 131 2.14 10.05 -7.44
N LEU A 132 0.92 9.69 -7.82
CA LEU A 132 -0.28 10.45 -7.45
C LEU A 132 -0.58 10.43 -5.94
N VAL A 133 -0.14 9.39 -5.24
CA VAL A 133 -0.29 9.26 -3.77
C VAL A 133 0.89 9.88 -3.01
N ARG A 134 2.02 10.18 -3.66
CA ARG A 134 3.24 10.67 -2.98
C ARG A 134 2.94 11.88 -2.09
N GLY A 135 3.45 11.85 -0.85
CA GLY A 135 3.26 12.91 0.13
C GLY A 135 1.87 12.91 0.79
N GLN A 136 1.04 11.91 0.50
CA GLN A 136 -0.33 11.77 1.01
C GLN A 136 -0.48 10.42 1.70
N SER A 137 -1.44 10.33 2.62
CA SER A 137 -1.80 9.10 3.32
C SER A 137 -3.07 8.50 2.72
N VAL A 138 -3.09 7.19 2.49
CA VAL A 138 -4.31 6.50 2.04
C VAL A 138 -5.26 6.32 3.22
N SER A 139 -6.49 6.81 3.09
CA SER A 139 -7.54 6.66 4.11
C SER A 139 -8.36 5.39 3.89
N ARG A 140 -8.75 5.12 2.64
CA ARG A 140 -9.52 3.95 2.21
C ARG A 140 -9.42 3.78 0.69
N ILE A 141 -9.75 2.58 0.22
CA ILE A 141 -9.81 2.25 -1.20
C ILE A 141 -11.16 1.58 -1.45
N ALA A 142 -11.99 2.19 -2.29
CA ALA A 142 -13.33 1.69 -2.54
C ALA A 142 -13.70 1.82 -4.01
N VAL A 143 -14.14 0.72 -4.61
CA VAL A 143 -14.65 0.67 -5.99
C VAL A 143 -13.67 1.32 -6.98
N GLY A 144 -12.40 0.89 -6.91
CA GLY A 144 -11.36 1.34 -7.84
C GLY A 144 -10.86 2.77 -7.58
N ARG A 145 -11.20 3.36 -6.43
CA ARG A 145 -10.81 4.72 -6.06
C ARG A 145 -10.05 4.76 -4.75
N LEU A 146 -8.91 5.45 -4.76
CA LEU A 146 -8.13 5.72 -3.57
C LEU A 146 -8.51 7.09 -3.03
N TYR A 147 -8.87 7.13 -1.75
CA TYR A 147 -9.14 8.36 -1.03
C TYR A 147 -7.91 8.67 -0.19
N VAL A 148 -7.22 9.75 -0.54
CA VAL A 148 -5.98 10.13 0.12
C VAL A 148 -6.12 11.50 0.76
N TRP A 149 -5.38 11.73 1.82
CA TRP A 149 -5.37 13.00 2.53
C TRP A 149 -3.95 13.46 2.80
N SER A 150 -3.80 14.77 2.97
CA SER A 150 -2.55 15.38 3.36
C SER A 150 -2.75 16.45 4.42
N ARG A 151 -1.69 16.69 5.18
CA ARG A 151 -1.61 17.79 6.13
C ARG A 151 -0.21 18.38 6.10
N SER A 152 -0.16 19.71 5.98
CA SER A 152 1.07 20.48 6.04
C SER A 152 0.98 21.50 7.17
N GLY A 153 1.87 21.39 8.15
CA GLY A 153 1.85 22.24 9.33
C GLY A 153 0.55 22.13 10.16
N ALA A 154 0.22 23.19 10.90
CA ALA A 154 -0.91 23.16 11.83
C ALA A 154 -2.27 23.16 11.11
N CYS A 155 -2.40 23.91 10.01
CA CYS A 155 -3.69 24.34 9.48
C CYS A 155 -4.02 23.82 8.08
N GLU A 156 -3.02 23.58 7.23
CA GLU A 156 -3.28 23.18 5.84
C GLU A 156 -3.69 21.72 5.79
N ARG A 157 -4.76 21.44 5.04
CA ARG A 157 -5.29 20.11 4.76
C ARG A 157 -5.50 19.94 3.27
N GLY A 158 -5.34 18.70 2.81
CA GLY A 158 -5.65 18.29 1.45
C GLY A 158 -6.40 16.98 1.46
N GLU A 159 -7.34 16.84 0.52
CA GLU A 159 -8.03 15.58 0.23
C GLU A 159 -8.03 15.39 -1.28
N GLN A 160 -7.82 14.16 -1.71
CA GLN A 160 -7.81 13.81 -3.12
C GLN A 160 -8.45 12.44 -3.34
N THR A 161 -9.28 12.35 -4.37
CA THR A 161 -9.79 11.07 -4.87
C THR A 161 -9.04 10.75 -6.16
N ILE A 162 -8.37 9.59 -6.18
CA ILE A 162 -7.67 9.06 -7.35
C ILE A 162 -8.52 7.92 -7.90
N ASP A 163 -8.86 8.00 -9.18
CA ASP A 163 -9.51 6.91 -9.91
C ASP A 163 -8.43 6.03 -10.53
N ALA A 164 -8.38 4.77 -10.10
CA ALA A 164 -7.47 3.76 -10.61
C ALA A 164 -8.16 2.79 -11.59
N ARG A 165 -9.46 2.97 -11.85
CA ARG A 165 -10.21 2.10 -12.78
C ARG A 165 -9.71 2.28 -14.20
N ALA A 166 -9.36 1.16 -14.85
CA ALA A 166 -8.99 1.00 -16.25
C ALA A 166 -8.02 2.05 -16.83
N GLY A 167 -6.81 1.62 -17.18
CA GLY A 167 -5.81 2.46 -17.84
C GLY A 167 -4.91 3.22 -16.86
N MET A 168 -4.59 4.48 -17.18
CA MET A 168 -3.69 5.30 -16.37
C MET A 168 -4.45 5.96 -15.20
N PRO A 169 -4.00 5.79 -13.95
CA PRO A 169 -4.68 6.38 -12.79
C PRO A 169 -4.66 7.90 -12.87
N LYS A 170 -5.71 8.55 -12.35
CA LYS A 170 -5.87 10.01 -12.43
C LYS A 170 -6.59 10.59 -11.22
N VAL A 171 -6.27 11.84 -10.91
CA VAL A 171 -7.02 12.61 -9.91
C VAL A 171 -8.38 12.99 -10.47
N VAL A 172 -9.46 12.66 -9.75
CA VAL A 172 -10.83 13.02 -10.14
C VAL A 172 -11.45 14.07 -9.22
N GLU A 173 -10.90 14.24 -8.02
CA GLU A 173 -11.32 15.25 -7.07
C GLU A 173 -10.11 15.69 -6.25
N ARG A 174 -10.03 16.99 -5.95
CA ARG A 174 -9.01 17.56 -5.08
C ARG A 174 -9.60 18.73 -4.30
N LYS A 175 -9.34 18.74 -3.00
CA LYS A 175 -9.74 19.80 -2.08
C LYS A 175 -8.52 20.21 -1.26
N GLN A 176 -8.31 21.50 -1.12
CA GLN A 176 -7.32 22.08 -0.20
C GLN A 176 -8.03 23.10 0.67
N TYR A 177 -7.75 23.08 1.97
CA TYR A 177 -8.41 23.98 2.91
C TYR A 177 -7.54 24.25 4.15
N ASN A 178 -7.77 25.42 4.76
CA ASN A 178 -7.08 25.85 5.96
C ASN A 178 -8.04 25.83 7.17
N THR A 179 -7.78 24.94 8.12
CA THR A 179 -8.63 24.73 9.30
C THR A 179 -8.53 25.84 10.35
N CYS A 180 -7.57 26.76 10.22
CA CYS A 180 -7.38 27.89 11.14
C CYS A 180 -8.14 29.14 10.69
N THR A 181 -8.71 29.13 9.49
CA THR A 181 -9.68 30.13 9.03
C THR A 181 -11.10 29.64 9.33
N LYS A 182 -12.02 30.55 9.69
CA LYS A 182 -13.42 30.20 10.07
C LYS A 182 -14.26 29.58 8.93
N ASN A 183 -13.69 29.40 7.75
CA ASN A 183 -14.36 28.87 6.56
C ASN A 183 -13.74 27.52 6.14
N ALA A 184 -13.51 26.63 7.12
CA ALA A 184 -13.29 25.23 6.79
C ALA A 184 -14.59 24.69 6.13
N PRO A 185 -14.49 24.08 4.93
CA PRO A 185 -15.63 23.64 4.13
C PRO A 185 -16.43 22.50 4.74
#